data_AF-A0AAX3L7D4-F1
#
_entry.id   AF-A0AAX3L7D4-F1
#
_cell.length_a   1.000
_cell.length_b   1.000
_cell.length_c   1.000
_cell.angle_alpha   90.00
_cell.angle_beta   90.00
_cell.angle_gamma   90.00
#
_symmetry.space_group_name_H-M   'P 1'
#
loop_
_entity.id
_entity.type
_entity.pdbx_description
1 polymer ?
#
loop_
_entity_poly.entity_id
_entity_poly.type
_entity_poly.pdbx_seq_one_letter_code
_entity_poly.pdbx_strand_id
1 'polypeptide(L)' 'MSVRAKFRCHFIQKADDNSHRTIHMSPVTADTEENKTWSKYTPDGQLTMHVSNPAAFDQFEQGKEYYIDIQLAQ' A
#
# COMPACT_ATOMS: atom_id res chain seq x y z
N MET A 1 -1.23 -7.63 -19.65
CA MET A 1 -1.47 -8.27 -18.35
C MET A 1 -1.15 -7.24 -17.28
N SER A 2 -2.12 -6.85 -16.46
CA SER A 2 -1.91 -5.96 -15.30
C SER A 2 -1.83 -6.81 -14.04
N VAL A 3 -0.89 -6.48 -13.15
CA VAL A 3 -0.77 -7.16 -11.86
C VAL A 3 -1.46 -6.29 -10.82
N ARG A 4 -2.54 -6.80 -10.23
CA ARG A 4 -3.23 -6.15 -9.11
C ARG A 4 -2.83 -6.81 -7.80
N ALA A 5 -2.31 -6.02 -6.87
CA ALA A 5 -1.95 -6.46 -5.53
C ALA A 5 -2.73 -5.70 -4.46
N LYS A 6 -3.00 -6.35 -3.33
CA LYS A 6 -3.69 -5.77 -2.19
C LYS A 6 -2.70 -5.53 -1.06
N PHE A 7 -2.61 -4.28 -0.60
CA PHE A 7 -1.67 -3.84 0.42
C PHE A 7 -2.41 -3.20 1.58
N ARG A 8 -1.99 -3.50 2.81
CA ARG A 8 -2.46 -2.83 4.01
C ARG A 8 -1.44 -1.79 4.43
N CYS A 9 -1.90 -0.56 4.65
CA CYS A 9 -1.12 0.48 5.28
C CYS A 9 -0.96 0.12 6.76
N HIS A 10 0.22 -0.31 7.18
CA HIS A 10 0.45 -0.69 8.57
C HIS A 10 1.08 0.45 9.38
N PHE A 11 1.76 1.41 8.72
CA PHE A 11 2.41 2.52 9.40
C PHE A 11 2.52 3.76 8.52
N ILE A 12 2.26 4.94 9.10
CA ILE A 12 2.46 6.25 8.46
C ILE A 12 3.38 7.07 9.36
N GLN A 13 4.60 7.30 8.90
CA GLN A 13 5.53 8.21 9.54
C GLN A 13 5.24 9.64 9.07
N LYS A 14 5.01 10.55 10.02
CA LYS A 14 4.82 11.97 9.73
C LYS A 14 6.12 12.71 10.03
N ALA A 15 6.54 13.61 9.15
CA ALA A 15 7.65 14.51 9.44
C ALA A 15 7.26 15.52 10.53
N ASP A 16 8.22 15.94 11.35
CA ASP A 16 8.01 16.91 12.44
C ASP A 16 7.50 18.27 11.93
N ASP A 17 7.91 18.66 10.73
CA ASP A 17 7.49 19.88 10.04
C ASP A 17 6.21 19.69 9.20
N ASN A 18 5.62 18.48 9.21
CA ASN A 18 4.48 18.08 8.40
C ASN A 18 4.67 18.34 6.88
N SER A 19 5.93 18.45 6.41
CA SER A 19 6.26 18.64 5.00
C SER A 19 6.02 17.39 4.15
N HIS A 20 6.12 16.22 4.78
CA HIS A 20 5.95 14.93 4.12
C HIS A 20 5.43 13.84 5.07
N ARG A 21 4.89 12.78 4.48
CA ARG A 21 4.52 11.54 5.15
C ARG A 21 5.15 10.37 4.43
N THR A 22 5.78 9.48 5.17
CA THR A 22 6.29 8.20 4.66
C THR A 22 5.29 7.11 5.00
N ILE A 23 4.70 6.50 3.98
CA ILE A 23 3.67 5.48 4.12
C ILE A 23 4.31 4.12 3.89
N HIS A 24 4.19 3.24 4.89
CA HIS A 24 4.65 1.87 4.81
C HIS A 24 3.45 0.93 4.69
N MET A 25 3.46 0.13 3.62
CA MET A 25 2.43 -0.84 3.35
C MET A 25 3.04 -2.24 3.20
N SER A 26 2.27 -3.22 3.63
CA SER A 26 2.60 -4.64 3.53
C SER A 26 1.50 -5.37 2.77
N PRO A 27 1.83 -6.36 1.93
CA PRO A 27 0.84 -7.13 1.18
C PRO A 27 -0.08 -7.87 2.15
N VAL A 28 -1.37 -7.95 1.81
CA VAL A 28 -2.34 -8.73 2.60
C VAL A 28 -2.28 -10.17 2.12
N THR A 29 -1.72 -11.06 2.95
CA THR A 29 -1.40 -12.43 2.53
C THR A 29 -2.30 -13.52 3.11
N ALA A 30 -3.07 -13.32 4.18
CA ALA A 30 -3.75 -14.48 4.79
C ALA A 30 -4.91 -14.25 5.80
N ASP A 31 -5.69 -13.16 5.77
CA ASP A 31 -6.73 -12.99 6.81
C ASP A 31 -8.09 -13.68 6.55
N THR A 32 -8.36 -14.16 5.33
CA THR A 32 -9.65 -14.80 4.96
C THR A 32 -9.47 -15.90 3.90
N GLU A 33 -10.40 -16.86 3.81
CA GLU A 33 -10.43 -17.91 2.76
C GLU A 33 -10.39 -17.33 1.33
N GLU A 34 -10.99 -16.15 1.14
CA GLU A 34 -10.95 -15.39 -0.12
C GLU A 34 -9.53 -14.88 -0.44
N ASN A 35 -8.82 -14.37 0.56
CA ASN A 35 -7.44 -13.92 0.42
C ASN A 35 -6.47 -15.08 0.15
N LYS A 36 -6.74 -16.32 0.59
CA LYS A 36 -5.89 -17.49 0.30
C LYS A 36 -5.84 -17.85 -1.18
N THR A 37 -6.93 -17.62 -1.92
CA THR A 37 -6.98 -17.90 -3.35
C THR A 37 -6.23 -16.82 -4.14
N TRP A 38 -6.24 -15.58 -3.63
CA TRP A 38 -5.55 -14.43 -4.22
C TRP A 38 -4.04 -14.40 -3.90
N SER A 39 -3.67 -14.65 -2.64
CA SER A 39 -2.29 -14.57 -2.14
C SER A 39 -1.37 -15.66 -2.68
N LYS A 40 -1.92 -16.74 -3.25
CA LYS A 40 -1.13 -17.83 -3.86
C LYS A 40 -0.24 -17.38 -5.03
N TYR A 41 -0.61 -16.29 -5.72
CA TYR A 41 0.16 -15.72 -6.83
C TYR A 41 0.47 -14.22 -6.64
N THR A 42 0.16 -13.66 -5.46
CA THR A 42 0.40 -12.24 -5.21
C THR A 42 1.90 -12.02 -4.95
N PRO A 43 2.52 -10.99 -5.53
CA PRO A 43 3.89 -10.63 -5.21
C PRO A 43 4.00 -10.30 -3.71
N ASP A 44 4.88 -11.03 -3.02
CA ASP A 44 5.39 -10.62 -1.72
C ASP A 44 6.27 -9.37 -1.90
N GLY A 45 6.27 -8.48 -0.91
CA GLY A 45 7.08 -7.27 -0.98
C GLY A 45 6.74 -6.24 0.10
N GLN A 46 7.39 -5.09 0.00
CA GLN A 46 7.14 -3.94 0.85
C GLN A 46 7.01 -2.71 -0.04
N LEU A 47 5.93 -1.94 0.16
CA LEU A 47 5.83 -0.63 -0.46
C LEU A 47 6.13 0.43 0.60
N THR A 48 7.17 1.22 0.35
CA THR A 48 7.43 2.45 1.09
C THR A 48 7.29 3.62 0.14
N MET A 49 6.41 4.55 0.46
CA MET A 49 6.14 5.72 -0.38
C MET A 49 6.33 7.00 0.41
N HIS A 50 7.15 7.90 -0.11
CA HIS A 50 7.33 9.24 0.43
C HIS A 50 6.39 10.21 -0.31
N VAL A 51 5.44 10.78 0.42
CA VAL A 51 4.46 11.72 -0.11
C VAL A 51 4.73 13.07 0.49
N SER A 52 5.02 14.06 -0.36
CA SER A 52 5.16 15.47 0.02
C SER A 52 3.94 16.31 -0.38
N ASN A 53 2.96 15.71 -1.06
CA ASN A 53 1.71 16.37 -1.44
C ASN A 53 0.70 16.35 -0.26
N PRO A 54 0.34 17.50 0.33
CA PRO A 54 -0.59 17.57 1.45
C PRO A 54 -1.99 17.04 1.11
N ALA A 55 -2.44 17.16 -0.14
CA ALA A 55 -3.76 16.66 -0.54
C ALA A 55 -3.85 15.12 -0.58
N ALA A 56 -2.71 14.44 -0.66
CA ALA A 56 -2.63 12.99 -0.62
C ALA A 56 -2.50 12.46 0.81
N PHE A 57 -2.19 13.32 1.78
CA PHE A 57 -2.01 12.93 3.18
C PHE A 57 -3.26 12.30 3.80
N ASP A 58 -4.43 12.80 3.44
CA ASP A 58 -5.71 12.32 3.98
C ASP A 58 -6.28 11.14 3.18
N GLN A 59 -5.64 10.77 2.06
CA GLN A 59 -6.01 9.58 1.29
C GLN A 59 -5.44 8.30 1.88
N PHE A 60 -4.38 8.40 2.68
CA PHE A 60 -3.73 7.27 3.35
C PHE A 60 -4.05 7.25 4.84
N GLU A 61 -4.61 6.14 5.29
CA GLU A 61 -4.97 5.91 6.68
C GLU A 61 -4.33 4.62 7.17
N GLN A 62 -3.79 4.67 8.40
CA GLN A 62 -3.21 3.50 9.03
C GLN A 62 -4.30 2.46 9.31
N GLY A 63 -4.02 1.20 8.97
CA GLY A 63 -4.92 0.07 9.15
C GLY A 63 -5.80 -0.22 7.93
N LYS A 64 -5.92 0.70 6.96
CA LYS A 64 -6.72 0.50 5.75
C LYS A 64 -5.98 -0.32 4.67
N GLU A 65 -6.78 -0.96 3.83
CA GLU A 65 -6.34 -1.75 2.69
C GLU A 65 -6.51 -0.96 1.39
N TYR A 66 -5.54 -1.08 0.49
CA TYR A 66 -5.44 -0.37 -0.77
C TYR A 66 -5.13 -1.37 -1.88
N TYR A 67 -5.67 -1.12 -3.07
CA TYR A 67 -5.29 -1.85 -4.27
C TYR A 67 -4.21 -1.10 -5.02
N ILE A 68 -3.22 -1.84 -5.51
CA ILE A 68 -2.14 -1.34 -6.34
C ILE A 68 -2.21 -2.06 -7.67
N ASP A 69 -2.39 -1.28 -8.74
CA ASP A 69 -2.37 -1.78 -10.11
C ASP A 69 -1.01 -1.47 -10.74
N ILE A 70 -0.24 -2.51 -11.02
CA ILE A 70 1.07 -2.43 -11.66
C ILE A 70 0.89 -2.71 -13.16
N GLN A 71 1.29 -1.74 -13.97
CA GLN A 71 1.25 -1.79 -15.43
C GLN A 71 2.57 -1.29 -16.01
N LEU A 72 2.85 -1.66 -17.26
CA LEU A 72 4.01 -1.15 -17.99
C LEU A 72 3.91 0.38 -18.09
N ALA A 73 4.99 1.07 -17.71
CA ALA A 73 5.13 2.48 -18.03
C ALA A 73 5.27 2.62 -19.56
N GLN A 74 4.45 3.48 -20.17
CA GLN A 74 4.55 3.85 -21.58
C GLN A 74 5.34 5.14 -21.74
#